data_AF-A0AAV9FL72-F1
#
_entry.id   AF-A0AAV9FL72-F1
#
_cell.length_a   1.000
_cell.length_b   1.000
_cell.length_c   1.000
_cell.angle_alpha   90.00
_cell.angle_beta   90.00
_cell.angle_gamma   90.00
#
_symmetry.space_group_name_H-M   'P 1'
#
loop_
_entity.id
_entity.type
_entity.pdbx_description
1 polymer ?
#
loop_
_entity_poly.entity_id
_entity_poly.type
_entity_poly.pdbx_seq_one_letter_code
_entity_poly.pdbx_strand_id
1 'polypeptide(L)'
;MACISSWFPSQGERVYVLSDGSVDLVTRAAGVGFVLLIPEPLTVIASGCAYWPWASPLRMEAEAIRYGVQYARKLKFRNIFVCSDAEVLIKLLNDPGPGPPQLMDVISAIRCPGSQGEYISYVKVPRQCVTGPEALAKYARQAKMSLAGVFAENQKLRSLLGPHFSSFHLCIDVVKHVIFNSALP
;
A
#
# COMPACT_ATOMS: atom_id res chain seq x y z
N MET A 1 3.79 20.84 20.55
CA MET A 1 3.14 20.63 19.24
C MET A 1 4.08 21.10 18.15
N ALA A 2 4.83 20.19 17.52
CA ALA A 2 5.65 20.52 16.36
C ALA A 2 4.77 20.40 15.10
N CYS A 3 4.66 21.49 14.36
CA CYS A 3 4.00 21.50 13.06
C CYS A 3 4.81 20.60 12.11
N ILE A 4 4.15 19.68 11.39
CA ILE A 4 4.75 18.87 10.32
C ILE A 4 4.97 19.81 9.12
N SER A 5 5.89 20.76 9.23
CA SER A 5 6.36 21.52 8.08
C SER A 5 7.39 20.67 7.34
N SER A 6 6.88 19.99 6.31
CA SER A 6 7.62 19.46 5.15
C SER A 6 8.76 18.47 5.44
N TRP A 7 8.45 17.28 5.94
CA TRP A 7 9.32 16.12 5.68
C TRP A 7 9.08 15.68 4.23
N PHE A 8 9.98 16.07 3.33
CA PHE A 8 10.06 15.51 1.98
C PHE A 8 11.35 14.70 1.90
N PRO A 9 11.30 13.47 1.36
CA PRO A 9 12.49 12.68 1.14
C PRO A 9 13.46 13.43 0.23
N SER A 10 14.76 13.29 0.49
CA SER A 10 15.76 13.82 -0.43
C SER A 10 15.65 13.13 -1.80
N GLN A 11 15.95 13.86 -2.89
CA GLN A 11 15.89 13.30 -4.25
C GLN A 11 16.94 12.19 -4.39
N GLY A 12 16.54 10.94 -4.18
CA GLY A 12 17.44 9.78 -4.22
C GLY A 12 17.08 8.67 -3.22
N GLU A 13 16.27 8.97 -2.21
CA GLU A 13 15.83 7.97 -1.25
C GLU A 13 14.99 6.87 -1.90
N ARG A 14 15.29 5.63 -1.50
CA ARG A 14 14.57 4.44 -1.95
C ARG A 14 13.34 4.26 -1.07
N VAL A 15 12.22 3.90 -1.67
CA VAL A 15 11.01 3.49 -0.95
C VAL A 15 10.57 2.12 -1.43
N TYR A 16 10.21 1.26 -0.49
CA TYR A 16 9.62 -0.04 -0.79
C TYR A 16 8.11 0.05 -0.63
N VAL A 17 7.38 -0.32 -1.68
CA VAL A 17 5.91 -0.38 -1.71
C VAL A 17 5.51 -1.84 -1.55
N LEU A 18 5.09 -2.24 -0.37
CA LEU A 18 4.49 -3.55 -0.14
C LEU A 18 2.98 -3.43 -0.31
N SER A 19 2.34 -4.36 -1.01
CA SER A 19 0.91 -4.26 -1.34
C SER A 19 0.22 -5.61 -1.36
N ASP A 20 -1.08 -5.62 -1.05
CA ASP A 20 -1.94 -6.81 -1.15
C ASP A 20 -3.39 -6.40 -1.46
N GLY A 21 -4.10 -7.27 -2.18
CA GLY A 21 -5.51 -7.15 -2.50
C GLY A 21 -6.37 -8.19 -1.78
N SER A 22 -7.49 -7.77 -1.21
CA SER A 22 -8.44 -8.67 -0.54
C SER A 22 -9.81 -8.61 -1.20
N VAL A 23 -10.37 -9.77 -1.53
CA VAL A 23 -11.72 -9.92 -2.10
C VAL A 23 -12.54 -10.91 -1.30
N ASP A 24 -13.83 -10.63 -1.15
CA ASP A 24 -14.85 -11.57 -0.68
C ASP A 24 -15.76 -11.87 -1.88
N LEU A 25 -15.82 -13.15 -2.25
CA LEU A 25 -16.55 -13.62 -3.41
C LEU A 25 -18.07 -13.64 -3.18
N VAL A 26 -18.49 -13.86 -1.93
CA VAL A 26 -19.89 -13.99 -1.55
C VAL A 26 -20.51 -12.61 -1.47
N THR A 27 -19.88 -11.73 -0.70
CA THR A 27 -20.41 -10.38 -0.50
C THR A 27 -20.05 -9.48 -1.66
N ARG A 28 -19.14 -9.85 -2.58
CA ARG A 28 -18.56 -8.95 -3.59
C ARG A 28 -17.84 -7.72 -3.00
N ALA A 29 -17.42 -7.79 -1.74
CA ALA A 29 -16.63 -6.75 -1.09
C ALA A 29 -15.14 -6.90 -1.41
N ALA A 30 -14.43 -5.79 -1.54
CA ALA A 30 -12.98 -5.81 -1.66
C ALA A 30 -12.31 -4.71 -0.86
N GLY A 31 -11.03 -4.89 -0.65
CA GLY A 31 -10.14 -3.89 -0.07
C GLY A 31 -8.75 -4.06 -0.64
N VAL A 32 -8.02 -2.95 -0.68
CA VAL A 32 -6.60 -2.91 -1.04
C VAL A 32 -5.83 -2.36 0.15
N GLY A 33 -4.62 -2.86 0.36
CA GLY A 33 -3.72 -2.43 1.41
C GLY A 33 -2.32 -2.20 0.86
N PHE A 34 -1.64 -1.18 1.33
CA PHE A 34 -0.23 -0.98 1.04
C PHE A 34 0.53 -0.42 2.25
N VAL A 35 1.84 -0.69 2.25
CA VAL A 35 2.81 -0.17 3.19
C VAL A 35 3.97 0.42 2.40
N LEU A 36 4.32 1.67 2.66
CA LEU A 36 5.59 2.26 2.26
C LEU A 36 6.60 2.06 3.38
N LEU A 37 7.73 1.47 3.05
CA LEU A 37 8.87 1.33 3.94
C LEU A 37 10.00 2.20 3.39
N ILE A 38 10.41 3.17 4.19
CA ILE A 38 11.51 4.09 3.91
C ILE A 38 12.62 3.69 4.90
N PRO A 39 13.82 3.32 4.43
CA PRO A 39 14.84 2.75 5.30
C PRO A 39 15.57 3.79 6.17
N GLU A 40 15.71 5.03 5.70
CA GLU A 40 16.54 6.05 6.34
C GLU A 40 15.87 7.43 6.34
N PRO A 41 15.39 7.94 7.49
CA PRO A 41 15.14 7.17 8.73
C PRO A 41 14.13 6.04 8.47
N LEU A 42 14.12 5.02 9.34
CA LEU A 42 13.15 3.94 9.25
C LEU A 42 11.73 4.50 9.47
N THR A 43 11.03 4.75 8.37
CA THR A 43 9.68 5.29 8.34
C THR A 43 8.76 4.33 7.63
N VAL A 44 7.66 4.00 8.30
CA VAL A 44 6.61 3.15 7.75
C VAL A 44 5.37 4.02 7.50
N ILE A 45 4.73 3.86 6.33
CA ILE A 45 3.44 4.48 6.03
C ILE A 45 2.47 3.41 5.56
N ALA A 46 1.41 3.17 6.34
CA ALA A 46 0.41 2.17 6.04
C ALA A 46 -0.90 2.82 5.60
N SER A 47 -1.55 2.28 4.57
CA SER A 47 -2.88 2.69 4.16
C SER A 47 -3.69 1.55 3.58
N GLY A 48 -5.01 1.69 3.59
CA GLY A 48 -5.93 0.74 2.99
C GLY A 48 -7.19 1.43 2.49
N CYS A 49 -7.80 0.87 1.45
CA CYS A 49 -8.98 1.43 0.80
C CYS A 49 -9.99 0.33 0.50
N ALA A 50 -11.26 0.58 0.78
CA ALA A 50 -12.34 -0.35 0.44
C ALA A 50 -12.75 -0.16 -1.03
N TYR A 51 -12.89 -1.26 -1.77
CA TYR A 51 -13.31 -1.27 -3.16
C TYR A 51 -14.69 -1.92 -3.32
N TRP A 52 -15.56 -1.28 -4.11
CA TRP A 52 -16.86 -1.85 -4.49
C TRP A 52 -17.41 -1.20 -5.77
N PRO A 53 -18.00 -1.99 -6.68
CA PRO A 53 -17.89 -3.45 -6.78
C PRO A 53 -16.46 -3.84 -7.20
N TRP A 54 -15.99 -5.04 -6.86
CA TRP A 54 -14.70 -5.54 -7.36
C TRP A 54 -14.85 -6.36 -8.65
N ALA A 55 -13.78 -6.40 -9.46
CA ALA A 55 -13.76 -7.10 -10.73
C ALA A 55 -13.12 -8.50 -10.64
N SER A 56 -11.84 -8.58 -10.22
CA SER A 56 -11.10 -9.83 -10.03
C SER A 56 -10.14 -9.75 -8.82
N PRO A 57 -9.74 -10.88 -8.19
CA PRO A 57 -8.70 -10.86 -7.15
C PRO A 57 -7.40 -10.24 -7.67
N LEU A 58 -6.98 -10.65 -8.87
CA LEU A 58 -5.76 -10.13 -9.52
C LEU A 58 -5.85 -8.63 -9.83
N ARG A 59 -7.05 -8.09 -10.11
CA ARG A 59 -7.23 -6.64 -10.26
C ARG A 59 -7.07 -5.92 -8.91
N MET A 60 -7.48 -6.51 -7.79
CA MET A 60 -7.26 -5.91 -6.47
C MET A 60 -5.78 -5.88 -6.10
N GLU A 61 -5.00 -6.90 -6.45
CA GLU A 61 -3.54 -6.83 -6.33
C GLU A 61 -2.95 -5.68 -7.16
N ALA A 62 -3.38 -5.54 -8.41
CA ALA A 62 -2.93 -4.47 -9.30
C ALA A 62 -3.32 -3.07 -8.78
N GLU A 63 -4.56 -2.91 -8.30
CA GLU A 63 -5.00 -1.66 -7.69
C GLU A 63 -4.19 -1.34 -6.43
N ALA A 64 -3.90 -2.32 -5.57
CA ALA A 64 -3.08 -2.12 -4.38
C ALA A 64 -1.67 -1.58 -4.73
N ILE A 65 -1.02 -2.17 -5.73
CA ILE A 65 0.25 -1.66 -6.27
C ILE A 65 0.06 -0.23 -6.80
N ARG A 66 -0.97 0.02 -7.61
CA ARG A 66 -1.24 1.34 -8.20
C ARG A 66 -1.38 2.41 -7.12
N TYR A 67 -2.16 2.15 -6.06
CA TYR A 67 -2.33 3.07 -4.95
C TYR A 67 -1.00 3.35 -4.24
N GLY A 68 -0.23 2.31 -3.90
CA GLY A 68 1.05 2.48 -3.24
C GLY A 68 2.06 3.28 -4.06
N VAL A 69 2.17 2.99 -5.37
CA VAL A 69 3.04 3.72 -6.31
C VAL A 69 2.59 5.17 -6.47
N GLN A 70 1.29 5.43 -6.67
CA GLN A 70 0.77 6.79 -6.77
C GLN A 70 1.03 7.59 -5.49
N TYR A 71 0.97 6.94 -4.34
CA TYR A 71 1.24 7.57 -3.06
C TYR A 71 2.73 7.89 -2.87
N ALA A 72 3.62 6.95 -3.21
CA ALA A 72 5.06 7.19 -3.22
C ALA A 72 5.43 8.37 -4.14
N ARG A 73 4.80 8.46 -5.32
CA ARG A 73 4.95 9.59 -6.25
C ARG A 73 4.47 10.91 -5.68
N LYS A 74 3.32 10.92 -4.99
CA LYS A 74 2.80 12.12 -4.30
C LYS A 74 3.81 12.62 -3.24
N LEU A 75 4.49 11.69 -2.57
CA LEU A 75 5.57 11.98 -1.63
C LEU A 75 6.93 12.29 -2.29
N LYS A 76 6.97 12.38 -3.63
CA LYS A 76 8.16 12.73 -4.42
C LYS A 76 9.30 11.71 -4.40
N PHE A 77 9.04 10.46 -4.02
CA PHE A 77 10.01 9.39 -4.20
C PHE A 77 10.22 9.11 -5.69
N ARG A 78 11.50 8.94 -6.08
CA ARG A 78 11.89 8.60 -7.45
C ARG A 78 12.39 7.18 -7.60
N ASN A 79 12.88 6.56 -6.53
CA ASN A 79 13.41 5.19 -6.53
C ASN A 79 12.43 4.26 -5.82
N ILE A 80 11.46 3.74 -6.56
CA ILE A 80 10.32 2.98 -6.02
C ILE A 80 10.55 1.47 -6.26
N PHE A 81 10.55 0.69 -5.19
CA PHE A 81 10.66 -0.76 -5.24
C PHE A 81 9.32 -1.38 -4.84
N VAL A 82 8.58 -1.88 -5.82
CA VAL A 82 7.30 -2.56 -5.58
C VAL A 82 7.56 -4.01 -5.19
N CYS A 83 7.00 -4.43 -4.06
CA CYS A 83 7.14 -5.77 -3.50
C CYS A 83 5.74 -6.40 -3.34
N SER A 84 5.49 -7.51 -4.05
CA SER A 84 4.23 -8.25 -3.95
C SER A 84 4.50 -9.76 -4.05
N ASP A 85 3.63 -10.59 -3.46
CA ASP A 85 3.65 -12.04 -3.61
C ASP A 85 2.87 -12.51 -4.86
N ALA A 86 2.16 -11.62 -5.54
CA ALA A 86 1.41 -11.89 -6.77
C ALA A 86 2.34 -12.08 -7.98
N GLU A 87 2.91 -13.29 -8.10
CA GLU A 87 3.90 -13.63 -9.13
C GLU A 87 3.45 -13.30 -10.56
N VAL A 88 2.19 -13.59 -10.91
CA VAL A 88 1.61 -13.28 -12.22
C VAL A 88 1.68 -11.78 -12.52
N LEU A 89 1.36 -10.95 -11.53
CA LEU A 89 1.35 -9.50 -11.68
C LEU A 89 2.77 -8.93 -11.77
N ILE A 90 3.71 -9.44 -10.96
CA ILE A 90 5.12 -9.04 -11.03
C ILE A 90 5.72 -9.39 -12.41
N LYS A 91 5.40 -10.57 -12.97
CA LYS A 91 5.80 -10.92 -14.33
C LYS A 91 5.23 -9.95 -15.36
N LEU A 92 3.91 -9.67 -15.28
CA LEU A 92 3.24 -8.72 -16.17
C LEU A 92 3.75 -7.28 -16.04
N LEU A 93 4.32 -6.88 -14.90
CA LEU A 93 4.91 -5.56 -14.70
C LEU A 93 6.36 -5.48 -15.20
N ASN A 94 7.11 -6.57 -15.15
CA ASN A 94 8.48 -6.66 -15.68
C ASN A 94 8.53 -6.93 -17.19
N ASP A 95 7.54 -7.63 -17.75
CA ASP A 95 7.48 -7.98 -19.18
C ASP A 95 6.37 -7.17 -19.90
N PRO A 96 6.70 -6.32 -20.89
CA PRO A 96 5.73 -5.52 -21.63
C PRO A 96 4.88 -6.32 -22.64
N GLY A 97 4.97 -7.66 -22.65
CA GLY A 97 4.15 -8.53 -23.47
C GLY A 97 2.62 -8.37 -23.26
N PRO A 98 1.80 -9.02 -24.11
CA PRO A 98 0.35 -8.94 -24.03
C PRO A 98 -0.16 -9.50 -22.70
N GLY A 99 -0.72 -8.63 -21.87
CA GLY A 99 -1.39 -9.00 -20.63
C GLY A 99 -2.91 -9.17 -20.81
N PRO A 100 -3.62 -9.64 -19.77
CA PRO A 100 -5.08 -9.71 -19.77
C PRO A 100 -5.69 -8.32 -20.02
N PRO A 101 -6.55 -8.13 -21.04
CA PRO A 101 -7.10 -6.82 -21.39
C PRO A 101 -7.75 -6.07 -20.21
N GLN A 102 -8.36 -6.81 -19.28
CA GLN A 102 -9.04 -6.25 -18.10
C GLN A 102 -8.09 -5.69 -17.03
N LEU A 103 -6.77 -5.84 -17.20
CA LEU A 103 -5.74 -5.30 -16.30
C LEU A 103 -4.85 -4.26 -16.98
N MET A 104 -4.90 -4.16 -18.31
CA MET A 104 -3.95 -3.33 -19.07
C MET A 104 -4.07 -1.85 -18.73
N ASP A 105 -5.25 -1.36 -18.37
CA ASP A 105 -5.46 -0.01 -17.87
C ASP A 105 -4.68 0.25 -16.58
N VAL A 106 -4.78 -0.66 -15.61
CA VAL A 106 -4.10 -0.56 -14.31
C VAL A 106 -2.59 -0.75 -14.46
N ILE A 107 -2.16 -1.74 -15.25
CA ILE A 107 -0.74 -2.00 -15.53
C ILE A 107 -0.09 -0.80 -16.21
N SER A 108 -0.77 -0.21 -17.21
CA SER A 108 -0.28 0.99 -17.88
C SER A 108 -0.18 2.17 -16.91
N ALA A 109 -1.15 2.34 -16.00
CA ALA A 109 -1.10 3.40 -15.00
C ALA A 109 0.05 3.21 -13.98
N ILE A 110 0.38 1.97 -13.61
CA ILE A 110 1.52 1.66 -12.73
C ILE A 110 2.84 1.98 -13.43
N ARG A 111 2.98 1.57 -14.70
CA ARG A 111 4.20 1.74 -15.50
C ARG A 111 4.41 3.17 -15.99
N CYS A 112 3.34 3.93 -16.18
CA CYS A 112 3.41 5.31 -16.67
C CYS A 112 4.30 6.14 -15.73
N PRO A 113 5.47 6.64 -16.19
CA PRO A 113 6.39 7.37 -15.33
C PRO A 113 5.76 8.67 -14.80
N GLY A 114 6.01 8.98 -13.53
CA GLY A 114 5.50 10.20 -12.90
C GLY A 114 6.33 11.45 -13.19
N SER A 115 7.64 11.31 -13.41
CA SER A 115 8.56 12.43 -13.70
C SER A 115 9.85 11.92 -14.38
N GLN A 116 10.63 12.84 -14.96
CA GLN A 116 11.94 12.49 -15.54
C GLN A 116 12.89 11.95 -14.45
N GLY A 117 13.52 10.81 -14.72
CA GLY A 117 14.44 10.15 -13.79
C GLY A 117 13.77 9.31 -12.70
N GLU A 118 12.48 9.00 -12.83
CA GLU A 118 11.84 7.98 -11.98
C GLU A 118 12.34 6.57 -12.36
N TYR A 119 12.68 5.79 -11.34
CA TYR A 119 13.06 4.39 -11.43
C TYR A 119 12.08 3.55 -10.61
N ILE A 120 11.45 2.57 -11.25
CA ILE A 120 10.56 1.61 -10.59
C ILE A 120 11.08 0.19 -10.85
N SER A 121 11.21 -0.59 -9.79
CA SER A 121 11.54 -2.02 -9.85
C SER A 121 10.40 -2.84 -9.25
N TYR A 122 10.08 -3.98 -9.87
CA TYR A 122 9.01 -4.87 -9.42
C TYR A 122 9.61 -6.21 -8.96
N VAL A 123 9.47 -6.51 -7.68
CA VAL A 123 10.13 -7.63 -7.01
C VAL A 123 9.08 -8.58 -6.44
N LYS A 124 9.20 -9.86 -6.77
CA LYS A 124 8.42 -10.91 -6.13
C LYS A 124 8.99 -11.18 -4.75
N VAL A 125 8.14 -11.13 -3.73
CA VAL A 125 8.51 -11.47 -2.35
C VAL A 125 7.69 -12.65 -1.85
N PRO A 126 8.15 -13.37 -0.81
CA PRO A 126 7.32 -14.35 -0.12
C PRO A 126 6.09 -13.72 0.55
N ARG A 127 4.98 -14.45 0.65
CA ARG A 127 3.73 -13.98 1.26
C ARG A 127 3.92 -13.47 2.69
N GLN A 128 4.85 -14.05 3.44
CA GLN A 128 5.16 -13.66 4.82
C GLN A 128 5.64 -12.20 4.91
N CYS A 129 6.23 -11.65 3.84
CA CYS A 129 6.69 -10.27 3.78
C CYS A 129 5.54 -9.27 3.58
N VAL A 130 4.37 -9.70 3.10
CA VAL A 130 3.22 -8.82 2.80
C VAL A 130 2.05 -8.99 3.78
N THR A 131 2.30 -9.57 4.96
CA THR A 131 1.28 -9.76 6.00
C THR A 131 0.65 -8.45 6.50
N GLY A 132 1.43 -7.37 6.57
CA GLY A 132 0.94 -6.03 6.92
C GLY A 132 -0.09 -5.50 5.91
N PRO A 133 0.30 -5.37 4.61
CA PRO A 133 -0.65 -5.05 3.54
C PRO A 133 -1.89 -5.96 3.51
N GLU A 134 -1.72 -7.28 3.69
CA GLU A 134 -2.84 -8.23 3.70
C GLU A 134 -3.85 -7.94 4.83
N ALA A 135 -3.35 -7.65 6.03
CA ALA A 135 -4.20 -7.25 7.14
C ALA A 135 -4.96 -5.95 6.84
N LEU A 136 -4.29 -4.94 6.26
CA LEU A 136 -4.90 -3.67 5.85
C LEU A 136 -5.97 -3.87 4.78
N ALA A 137 -5.72 -4.71 3.79
CA ALA A 137 -6.66 -5.01 2.72
C ALA A 137 -7.92 -5.72 3.25
N LYS A 138 -7.75 -6.74 4.09
CA LYS A 138 -8.86 -7.45 4.75
C LYS A 138 -9.66 -6.52 5.63
N TYR A 139 -8.97 -5.65 6.37
CA TYR A 139 -9.62 -4.67 7.23
C TYR A 139 -10.40 -3.64 6.42
N ALA A 140 -9.83 -3.06 5.36
CA ALA A 140 -10.51 -2.09 4.51
C ALA A 140 -11.76 -2.71 3.86
N ARG A 141 -11.66 -3.98 3.42
CA ARG A 141 -12.80 -4.76 2.91
C ARG A 141 -13.93 -4.87 3.95
N GLN A 142 -13.58 -5.13 5.21
CA GLN A 142 -14.55 -5.27 6.32
C GLN A 142 -15.08 -3.92 6.84
N ALA A 143 -14.27 -2.86 6.81
CA ALA A 143 -14.62 -1.52 7.31
C ALA A 143 -15.80 -0.91 6.56
N LYS A 144 -15.99 -1.28 5.28
CA LYS A 144 -17.19 -0.90 4.51
C LYS A 144 -18.48 -1.57 5.02
N MET A 145 -18.37 -2.56 5.91
CA MET A 145 -19.52 -3.23 6.54
C MET A 145 -19.93 -2.58 7.89
N SER A 146 -19.09 -1.76 8.53
CA SER A 146 -19.55 -0.84 9.59
C SER A 146 -18.48 0.22 9.96
N LEU A 147 -18.86 1.50 10.00
CA LEU A 147 -18.02 2.57 10.57
C LEU A 147 -17.70 2.34 12.07
N ALA A 148 -18.55 1.57 12.77
CA ALA A 148 -18.42 1.29 14.21
C ALA A 148 -17.36 0.22 14.54
N GLY A 149 -17.13 -0.78 13.68
CA GLY A 149 -16.13 -1.83 13.92
C GLY A 149 -14.68 -1.36 13.79
N VAL A 150 -14.47 -0.25 13.07
CA VAL A 150 -13.15 0.29 12.75
C VAL A 150 -12.42 0.78 14.03
N PHE A 151 -13.13 1.40 14.97
CA PHE A 151 -12.54 1.89 16.22
C PHE A 151 -12.20 0.77 17.22
N ALA A 152 -13.03 -0.28 17.31
CA ALA A 152 -12.81 -1.40 18.22
C ALA A 152 -11.59 -2.26 17.82
N GLU A 153 -11.38 -2.48 16.53
CA GLU A 153 -10.27 -3.32 16.04
C GLU A 153 -8.91 -2.58 16.05
N ASN A 154 -8.91 -1.24 16.02
CA ASN A 154 -7.69 -0.43 16.15
C ASN A 154 -6.95 -0.68 17.46
N GLN A 155 -7.69 -0.96 18.53
CA GLN A 155 -7.14 -1.32 19.83
C GLN A 155 -6.45 -2.71 19.79
N LYS A 156 -6.91 -3.60 18.91
CA LYS A 156 -6.37 -4.95 18.71
C LYS A 156 -5.14 -4.96 17.79
N LEU A 157 -5.11 -4.13 16.75
CA LEU A 157 -3.91 -3.93 15.94
C LEU A 157 -2.75 -3.34 16.76
N ARG A 158 -3.05 -2.42 17.70
CA ARG A 158 -2.06 -1.94 18.68
C ARG A 158 -1.48 -3.06 19.56
N SER A 159 -2.31 -4.04 19.97
CA SER A 159 -1.82 -5.19 20.74
C SER A 159 -0.99 -6.19 19.90
N LEU A 160 -1.26 -6.30 18.59
CA LEU A 160 -0.54 -7.20 17.69
C LEU A 160 0.82 -6.64 17.25
N LEU A 161 0.90 -5.32 17.10
CA LEU A 161 2.10 -4.64 16.60
C LEU A 161 3.09 -4.25 17.72
N GLY A 162 2.66 -4.26 18.99
CA GLY A 162 3.52 -4.06 20.15
C GLY A 162 3.75 -2.59 20.54
N PRO A 163 4.46 -2.33 21.67
CA PRO A 163 4.51 -1.02 22.32
C PRO A 163 5.36 0.05 21.60
N HIS A 164 6.11 -0.30 20.56
CA HIS A 164 6.90 0.66 19.78
C HIS A 164 6.07 1.51 18.79
N PHE A 165 4.74 1.31 18.75
CA PHE A 165 3.80 1.99 17.86
C PHE A 165 3.17 3.21 18.56
N SER A 166 3.90 4.33 18.62
CA SER A 166 3.57 5.47 19.49
C SER A 166 2.48 6.43 18.98
N SER A 167 1.95 6.29 17.76
CA SER A 167 0.85 7.16 17.28
C SER A 167 0.02 6.54 16.16
N PHE A 168 -1.27 6.31 16.43
CA PHE A 168 -2.26 5.81 15.47
C PHE A 168 -3.43 6.81 15.43
N HIS A 169 -3.60 7.53 14.32
CA HIS A 169 -4.73 8.45 14.10
C HIS A 169 -5.65 7.88 13.02
N LEU A 170 -6.76 7.29 13.45
CA LEU A 170 -7.82 6.79 12.56
C LEU A 170 -8.75 7.93 12.14
N CYS A 171 -8.96 8.10 10.84
CA CYS A 171 -10.00 8.98 10.33
C CYS A 171 -10.59 8.36 9.07
N ILE A 172 -11.91 8.38 9.01
CA ILE A 172 -12.70 7.70 8.00
C ILE A 172 -12.92 8.72 6.88
N ASP A 173 -11.87 8.87 6.08
CA ASP A 173 -11.90 9.22 4.67
C ASP A 173 -10.53 8.80 4.10
N VAL A 174 -10.55 8.10 2.97
CA VAL A 174 -9.62 7.02 2.59
C VAL A 174 -8.25 7.51 2.10
N VAL A 175 -7.63 8.47 2.80
CA VAL A 175 -6.23 8.86 2.68
C VAL A 175 -5.77 9.42 4.03
N LYS A 176 -5.11 8.63 4.87
CA LYS A 176 -4.24 9.17 5.94
C LYS A 176 -2.88 8.48 5.97
N HIS A 177 -1.87 9.33 6.09
CA HIS A 177 -0.47 8.99 6.29
C HIS A 177 -0.30 8.61 7.77
N VAL A 178 0.08 7.37 8.06
CA VAL A 178 0.69 7.05 9.34
C VAL A 178 2.20 7.24 9.13
N ILE A 179 2.86 8.16 9.82
CA ILE A 179 4.33 8.35 9.71
C ILE A 179 4.93 7.86 11.02
N PHE A 180 5.73 6.80 10.97
CA PHE A 180 6.54 6.38 12.10
C PHE A 180 7.94 6.98 11.98
N ASN A 181 8.43 7.63 13.03
CA ASN A 181 9.85 7.97 13.17
C ASN A 181 10.38 7.18 14.35
N SER A 182 11.19 6.14 14.10
CA SER A 182 12.03 5.61 15.16
C SER A 182 13.19 6.59 15.35
N ALA A 183 13.08 7.49 16.33
CA ALA A 183 14.28 8.04 16.92
C ALA A 183 14.98 6.87 17.61
N LEU A 184 16.04 6.35 16.99
CA LEU A 184 17.00 5.51 17.70
C LEU A 184 17.60 6.38 18.84
N PRO A 185 17.78 5.85 20.06
CA PRO A 185 18.50 6.55 21.12
C PRO A 185 19.95 6.84 20.72
#